data_AF-A0A2D7DVH7-F1
#
_entry.id   AF-A0A2D7DVH7-F1
#
_cell.length_a   1.000
_cell.length_b   1.000
_cell.length_c   1.000
_cell.angle_alpha   90.00
_cell.angle_beta   90.00
_cell.angle_gamma   90.00
#
_symmetry.space_group_name_H-M   'P 1'
#
loop_
_entity.id
_entity.type
_entity.pdbx_description
1 polymer ?
#
loop_
_entity_poly.entity_id
_entity_poly.type
_entity_poly.pdbx_seq_one_letter_code
_entity_poly.pdbx_strand_id
1 'polypeptide(L)'
;MGSHYESPIRKPLVTGNKSYGDVTVDIARAVENPPNKQWFLAFGIALLAFLWGLGCIIYTVSTGIGVWGLNKTVGWAWDITNFVWWVGIGHAGTLISA
;
A
#
# COMPACT_ATOMS: atom_id res chain seq x y z
N MET A 1 -31.08 -32.28 -7.12
CA MET A 1 -30.79 -30.87 -6.77
C MET A 1 -30.26 -30.84 -5.35
N GLY A 2 -28.95 -30.75 -5.15
CA GLY A 2 -28.37 -30.67 -3.80
C GLY A 2 -28.81 -29.38 -3.11
N SER A 3 -29.39 -29.48 -1.93
CA SER A 3 -29.87 -28.34 -1.14
C SER A 3 -28.68 -27.48 -0.70
N HIS A 4 -28.47 -26.36 -1.38
CA HIS A 4 -27.56 -25.32 -0.91
C HIS A 4 -28.16 -24.72 0.37
N TYR A 5 -27.58 -25.05 1.53
CA TYR A 5 -28.01 -24.54 2.84
C TYR A 5 -27.11 -23.36 3.23
N GLU A 6 -27.67 -22.15 3.17
CA GLU A 6 -27.03 -20.91 3.63
C GLU A 6 -27.79 -20.35 4.84
N SER A 7 -27.06 -19.80 5.81
CA SER A 7 -27.70 -19.20 6.99
C SER A 7 -28.46 -17.93 6.60
N PRO A 8 -29.74 -17.79 6.96
CA PRO A 8 -30.57 -16.63 6.62
C PRO A 8 -30.13 -15.33 7.32
N ILE A 9 -29.20 -15.41 8.27
CA ILE A 9 -28.67 -14.25 9.01
C ILE A 9 -27.53 -13.56 8.23
N ARG A 10 -26.90 -14.24 7.26
CA ARG A 10 -25.79 -13.67 6.48
C ARG A 10 -26.31 -12.58 5.54
N LYS A 11 -25.62 -11.44 5.54
CA LYS A 11 -25.90 -10.34 4.61
C LYS A 11 -25.13 -10.56 3.29
N PRO A 12 -25.70 -10.18 2.14
CA PRO A 12 -25.00 -10.27 0.86
C PRO A 12 -23.79 -9.33 0.84
N LEU A 13 -22.64 -9.83 0.38
CA LEU A 13 -21.41 -9.05 0.23
C LEU A 13 -21.35 -8.27 -1.10
N VAL A 14 -22.00 -8.80 -2.15
CA VAL A 14 -22.13 -8.16 -3.45
C VAL A 14 -23.53 -7.57 -3.58
N THR A 15 -23.60 -6.28 -3.87
CA THR A 15 -24.86 -5.54 -4.02
C THR A 15 -25.11 -5.19 -5.49
N GLY A 16 -26.36 -4.86 -5.83
CA GLY A 16 -26.74 -4.40 -7.17
C GLY A 16 -26.97 -5.49 -8.21
N ASN A 17 -27.21 -6.75 -7.78
CA ASN A 17 -27.57 -7.88 -8.66
C ASN A 17 -26.67 -8.04 -9.89
N LYS A 18 -25.36 -7.94 -9.69
CA LYS A 18 -24.36 -8.01 -10.76
C LYS A 18 -24.24 -9.42 -11.32
N SER A 19 -24.20 -9.54 -12.64
CA SER A 19 -23.80 -10.75 -13.36
C SER A 19 -22.28 -10.88 -13.43
N TYR A 20 -21.77 -12.03 -13.87
CA TYR A 20 -20.33 -12.22 -14.08
C TYR A 20 -19.74 -11.21 -15.08
N GLY A 21 -20.48 -10.90 -16.15
CA GLY A 21 -20.04 -9.91 -17.13
C GLY A 21 -19.90 -8.51 -16.52
N ASP A 22 -20.81 -8.13 -15.62
CA ASP A 22 -20.77 -6.83 -14.95
C ASP A 22 -19.53 -6.71 -14.05
N VAL A 23 -19.18 -7.78 -13.33
CA VAL A 23 -17.97 -7.81 -12.48
C VAL A 23 -16.71 -7.65 -13.32
N THR A 24 -16.61 -8.37 -14.44
CA THR A 24 -15.47 -8.25 -15.36
C THR A 24 -15.33 -6.82 -15.89
N VAL A 25 -16.43 -6.24 -16.37
CA VAL A 25 -16.44 -4.89 -16.95
C VAL A 25 -16.06 -3.84 -15.90
N ASP A 26 -16.58 -3.94 -14.67
CA ASP A 26 -16.29 -2.97 -13.61
C ASP A 26 -14.82 -2.98 -13.18
N ILE A 27 -14.19 -4.16 -13.09
CA ILE A 27 -12.78 -4.30 -12.70
C ILE A 27 -11.86 -3.90 -13.86
N ALA A 28 -12.10 -4.44 -15.07
CA ALA A 28 -11.24 -4.21 -16.23
C ALA A 28 -11.19 -2.74 -16.65
N ARG A 29 -12.31 -2.02 -16.50
CA ARG A 29 -12.42 -0.59 -16.85
C ARG A 29 -11.33 0.27 -16.20
N ALA A 30 -10.89 -0.05 -14.98
CA ALA A 30 -9.86 0.74 -14.30
C ALA A 30 -8.47 0.57 -14.94
N VAL A 31 -8.22 -0.55 -15.61
CA VAL A 31 -6.94 -0.90 -16.25
C VAL A 31 -6.93 -0.52 -17.73
N GLU A 32 -8.06 -0.71 -18.42
CA GLU A 32 -8.18 -0.47 -19.87
C GLU A 32 -8.25 1.02 -20.22
N ASN A 33 -8.72 1.86 -19.30
CA ASN A 33 -8.81 3.29 -19.54
C ASN A 33 -7.48 4.00 -19.24
N PRO A 34 -7.15 5.06 -20.01
CA PRO A 34 -5.97 5.85 -19.73
C PRO A 34 -6.08 6.56 -18.36
N PRO A 35 -4.97 6.73 -17.62
CA PRO A 35 -4.97 7.45 -16.36
C PRO A 35 -5.42 8.91 -16.54
N ASN A 36 -6.18 9.42 -15.57
CA ASN A 36 -6.65 10.80 -15.59
C ASN A 36 -5.57 11.78 -15.07
N LYS A 37 -5.82 13.09 -15.19
CA LYS A 37 -4.88 14.13 -14.72
C LYS A 37 -4.60 14.07 -13.22
N GLN A 38 -5.57 13.65 -12.41
CA GLN A 38 -5.40 13.52 -10.96
C GLN A 38 -4.43 12.39 -10.62
N TRP A 39 -4.49 11.28 -11.36
CA TRP A 39 -3.55 10.17 -11.23
C TRP A 39 -2.12 10.63 -11.50
N PHE A 40 -1.89 11.37 -12.60
CA PHE A 40 -0.56 11.91 -12.91
C PHE A 40 -0.07 12.93 -11.88
N LEU A 41 -0.97 13.74 -11.31
CA LEU A 41 -0.62 14.67 -10.24
C LEU A 41 -0.16 13.91 -8.98
N ALA A 42 -0.93 12.91 -8.53
CA ALA A 42 -0.59 12.09 -7.38
C ALA A 42 0.73 11.33 -7.59
N PHE A 43 0.90 10.73 -8.79
CA PHE A 43 2.13 10.05 -9.17
C PHE A 43 3.33 11.01 -9.17
N GLY A 44 3.18 12.22 -9.72
CA GLY A 44 4.23 13.23 -9.74
C GLY A 44 4.68 13.64 -8.33
N ILE A 45 3.73 13.87 -7.42
CA ILE A 45 4.04 14.19 -6.01
C ILE A 45 4.78 13.03 -5.34
N ALA A 46 4.31 11.79 -5.52
CA ALA A 46 4.96 10.60 -4.98
C ALA A 46 6.38 10.42 -5.53
N LEU A 47 6.59 10.66 -6.83
CA LEU A 47 7.89 10.58 -7.48
C LEU A 47 8.87 11.64 -6.95
N LEU A 48 8.41 12.88 -6.76
CA LEU A 48 9.25 13.95 -6.19
C LEU A 48 9.66 13.62 -4.75
N ALA A 49 8.73 13.13 -3.92
CA ALA A 49 9.04 12.69 -2.56
C ALA A 49 10.04 11.52 -2.55
N PHE A 50 9.89 10.57 -3.47
CA PHE A 50 10.82 9.45 -3.65
C PHE A 50 12.23 9.92 -4.03
N LEU A 51 12.35 10.81 -5.03
CA LEU A 51 13.66 11.33 -5.47
C LEU A 51 14.35 12.14 -4.37
N TRP A 52 13.59 12.93 -3.62
CA TRP A 52 14.12 13.65 -2.46
C TRP A 52 14.63 12.68 -1.38
N GLY A 53 13.84 11.66 -1.03
CA GLY A 53 14.25 10.62 -0.08
C GLY A 53 15.49 9.85 -0.53
N LEU A 54 15.59 9.51 -1.82
CA LEU A 54 16.77 8.88 -2.40
C LEU A 54 18.01 9.78 -2.27
N GLY A 55 17.85 11.08 -2.50
CA GLY A 55 18.91 12.07 -2.26
C GLY A 55 19.40 12.08 -0.81
N CYS A 56 18.48 12.07 0.17
CA CYS A 56 18.82 11.98 1.60
C CYS A 56 19.56 10.69 1.97
N ILE A 57 19.19 9.55 1.36
CA ILE A 57 19.87 8.27 1.55
C ILE A 57 21.30 8.35 1.00
N ILE A 58 21.47 8.81 -0.24
CA ILE A 58 22.80 8.95 -0.87
C ILE A 58 23.70 9.89 -0.04
N TYR A 59 23.16 11.02 0.41
CA TYR A 59 23.87 11.93 1.29
C TYR A 59 24.35 11.23 2.55
N THR A 60 23.45 10.54 3.28
CA THR A 60 23.81 9.82 4.50
C THR A 60 24.89 8.76 4.25
N VAL A 61 24.76 7.95 3.20
CA VAL A 61 25.73 6.88 2.91
C VAL A 61 27.10 7.45 2.57
N SER A 62 27.15 8.59 1.88
CA SER A 62 28.41 9.24 1.47
C SER A 62 29.07 10.04 2.60
N THR A 63 28.31 10.64 3.52
CA THR A 63 28.85 11.45 4.63
C THR A 63 28.93 10.70 5.96
N GLY A 64 28.32 9.53 6.06
CA GLY A 64 28.23 8.71 7.27
C GLY A 64 26.99 8.98 8.13
N ILE A 65 26.69 8.03 9.01
CA ILE A 65 25.48 8.00 9.88
C ILE A 65 25.45 9.14 10.91
N GLY A 66 26.57 9.81 11.18
CA GLY A 66 26.63 10.93 12.14
C GLY A 66 25.75 12.14 11.78
N VAL A 67 25.21 12.19 10.55
CA VAL A 67 24.22 13.19 10.13
C VAL A 67 22.81 12.89 10.67
N TRP A 68 22.55 11.63 11.04
CA TRP A 68 21.35 11.24 11.77
C TRP A 68 21.59 11.63 13.21
N GLY A 69 20.68 12.40 13.82
CA GLY A 69 20.79 12.95 15.19
C GLY A 69 20.76 11.91 16.32
N LEU A 70 21.38 10.75 16.08
CA LEU A 70 21.70 9.72 17.04
C LEU A 70 22.76 10.23 18.01
N ASN A 71 22.81 9.61 19.19
CA ASN A 71 23.82 9.91 20.18
C ASN A 71 24.48 8.61 20.65
N LYS A 72 25.59 8.73 21.40
CA LYS A 72 26.35 7.57 21.87
C LYS A 72 25.58 6.62 22.79
N THR A 73 24.50 7.08 23.42
CA THR A 73 23.66 6.30 24.33
C THR A 73 22.46 5.67 23.59
N VAL A 74 21.92 6.37 22.59
CA VAL A 74 20.76 5.96 21.79
C VAL A 74 21.21 5.81 20.33
N GLY A 75 21.70 4.62 20.02
CA GLY A 75 22.19 4.26 18.69
C GLY A 75 21.08 3.92 17.68
N TRP A 76 19.87 3.64 18.16
CA TRP A 76 18.68 3.36 17.33
C TRP A 76 17.53 4.26 17.77
N ALA A 77 16.87 4.89 16.80
CA ALA A 77 15.73 5.76 17.03
C ALA A 77 14.78 5.69 15.82
N TRP A 78 14.82 6.68 14.94
CA TRP A 78 13.91 6.78 13.79
C TRP A 78 14.13 5.70 12.73
N ASP A 79 15.37 5.24 12.57
CA ASP A 79 15.74 4.15 11.68
C ASP A 79 14.95 2.87 11.99
N ILE A 80 15.05 2.36 13.22
CA ILE A 80 14.34 1.14 13.61
C ILE A 80 12.85 1.38 13.80
N THR A 81 12.45 2.55 14.31
CA THR A 81 11.02 2.87 14.52
C THR A 81 10.26 2.81 13.20
N ASN A 82 10.80 3.43 12.15
CA ASN A 82 10.18 3.37 10.82
C ASN A 82 10.27 1.97 10.20
N PHE A 83 11.38 1.25 10.42
CA PHE A 83 11.52 -0.12 9.93
C PHE A 83 10.41 -1.04 10.49
N VAL A 84 10.24 -1.09 11.81
CA VAL A 84 9.20 -1.94 12.42
C VAL A 84 7.79 -1.48 12.10
N TRP A 85 7.58 -0.16 11.94
CA TRP A 85 6.30 0.39 11.52
C TRP A 85 5.89 -0.12 10.13
N TRP A 86 6.79 -0.05 9.15
CA TRP A 86 6.54 -0.57 7.81
C TRP A 86 6.39 -2.09 7.76
N VAL A 87 7.19 -2.82 8.53
CA VAL A 87 7.04 -4.29 8.67
C VAL A 87 5.64 -4.63 9.23
N GLY A 88 5.16 -3.88 10.22
CA GLY A 88 3.82 -4.06 10.79
C GLY A 88 2.72 -3.91 9.74
N ILE A 89 2.80 -2.90 8.87
CA ILE A 89 1.84 -2.71 7.77
C ILE A 89 1.86 -3.90 6.80
N GLY A 90 3.03 -4.48 6.53
CA GLY A 90 3.18 -5.64 5.65
C GLY A 90 2.43 -6.89 6.10
N HIS A 91 2.20 -7.07 7.40
CA HIS A 91 1.48 -8.23 7.94
C HIS A 91 -0.03 -8.21 7.64
N ALA A 92 -0.61 -7.04 7.41
CA ALA A 92 -2.04 -6.93 7.11
C ALA A 92 -2.39 -7.65 5.79
N GLY A 93 -1.52 -7.56 4.78
CA GLY A 93 -1.74 -8.20 3.48
C GLY A 93 -1.68 -9.73 3.56
N THR A 94 -0.66 -10.28 4.22
CA THR A 94 -0.49 -11.73 4.33
C THR A 94 -1.57 -12.39 5.16
N LEU A 95 -2.08 -11.71 6.20
CA LEU A 95 -3.19 -12.20 7.03
C LEU A 95 -4.50 -12.35 6.23
N ILE A 96 -4.77 -11.46 5.28
CA ILE A 96 -5.99 -11.52 4.46
C ILE A 96 -5.90 -12.63 3.40
N SER A 97 -4.70 -12.96 2.92
CA SER A 97 -4.50 -13.87 1.79
C SER A 97 -4.08 -15.30 2.13
N ALA A 98 -3.60 -15.55 3.36
CA ALA A 98 -3.14 -16.87 3.83
C ALA A 98 -4.31 -17.74 4.31
#